data_AF-A0A8C6FRP4-F1
#
_entry.id   AF-A0A8C6FRP4-F1
#
_cell.length_a   1.000
_cell.length_b   1.000
_cell.length_c   1.000
_cell.angle_alpha   90.00
_cell.angle_beta   90.00
_cell.angle_gamma   90.00
#
_symmetry.space_group_name_H-M   'P 1'
#
loop_
_entity.id
_entity.type
_entity.pdbx_description
1 polymer ?
#
loop_
_entity_poly.entity_id
_entity_poly.type
_entity_poly.pdbx_seq_one_letter_code
_entity_poly.pdbx_strand_id
1 'polypeptide(L)'
;MSRQLSMDTVQQNFWKEEYLKEKMLRCEWHHKYGSVVKAKQKAKAAARLPLKLPTLPPKAPLSPLPAPKAVPSRASSPTLEASIQSEMYPVPPATRALLYEGISHDFQGRYRYLSTRKLDVPEKRYLFPITTSFTYGWQLGPPVKQELVSCKMCRTESFFRKNGAFALLDPRDLAL
;
A
#
# COMPACT_ATOMS: atom_id res chain seq x y z
N MET A 1 -27.62 35.31 -7.51
CA MET A 1 -26.79 34.26 -6.92
C MET A 1 -25.53 34.90 -6.35
N SER A 2 -25.60 35.41 -5.12
CA SER A 2 -24.43 35.98 -4.44
C SER A 2 -23.44 34.86 -4.13
N ARG A 3 -22.18 35.05 -4.50
CA ARG A 3 -21.10 34.13 -4.11
C ARG A 3 -20.92 34.30 -2.60
N GLN A 4 -21.16 33.24 -1.85
CA GLN A 4 -20.87 33.20 -0.42
C GLN A 4 -19.35 33.36 -0.27
N LEU A 5 -18.90 34.55 0.15
CA LEU A 5 -17.49 34.80 0.44
C LEU A 5 -17.14 33.92 1.64
N SER A 6 -16.29 32.93 1.41
CA SER A 6 -16.01 31.87 2.39
C SER A 6 -15.15 32.35 3.58
N MET A 7 -14.95 33.66 3.76
CA MET A 7 -14.01 34.27 4.72
C MET A 7 -14.47 35.63 5.22
N ASP A 8 -15.40 35.60 6.18
CA ASP A 8 -15.83 36.79 6.90
C ASP A 8 -14.82 37.18 8.00
N THR A 9 -14.78 38.46 8.36
CA THR A 9 -13.90 38.99 9.42
C THR A 9 -14.14 38.31 10.78
N VAL A 10 -15.38 37.91 11.04
CA VAL A 10 -15.76 37.14 12.24
C VAL A 10 -15.07 35.76 12.24
N GLN A 11 -15.09 35.06 11.10
CA GLN A 11 -14.44 33.76 10.97
C GLN A 11 -12.92 33.87 11.08
N GLN A 12 -12.32 34.91 10.50
CA GLN A 12 -10.89 35.20 10.63
C GLN A 12 -10.48 35.47 12.09
N ASN A 13 -11.30 36.24 12.82
CA ASN A 13 -11.05 36.52 14.23
C ASN A 13 -11.17 35.24 15.09
N PHE A 14 -12.16 34.40 14.81
CA PHE A 14 -12.33 33.11 15.50
C PHE A 14 -11.08 32.22 15.32
N TRP A 15 -10.59 32.08 14.09
CA TRP A 15 -9.37 31.30 13.81
C TRP A 15 -8.13 31.89 14.48
N LYS A 16 -8.02 33.22 14.53
CA LYS A 16 -6.93 33.89 15.23
C LYS A 16 -6.94 33.59 16.72
N GLU A 17 -8.11 33.62 17.35
CA GLU A 17 -8.25 33.28 18.77
C GLU A 17 -7.94 31.81 19.04
N GLU A 18 -8.45 30.90 18.21
CA GLU A 18 -8.20 29.47 18.34
C GLU A 18 -6.70 29.15 18.28
N TYR A 19 -6.00 29.74 17.30
CA TYR A 19 -4.56 29.61 17.15
C TYR A 19 -3.79 30.15 18.37
N LEU A 20 -4.18 31.31 18.90
CA LEU A 20 -3.54 31.89 20.09
C LEU A 20 -3.75 31.02 21.34
N LYS A 21 -4.97 30.50 21.54
CA LYS A 21 -5.30 29.60 22.65
C LYS A 21 -4.50 28.31 22.54
N GLU A 22 -4.40 27.73 21.35
CA GLU A 22 -3.60 26.54 21.12
C GLU A 22 -2.12 26.78 21.43
N LYS A 23 -1.55 27.90 20.96
CA LYS A 23 -0.16 28.27 21.24
C LYS A 23 0.09 28.40 22.74
N MET A 24 -0.79 29.07 23.48
CA MET A 24 -0.69 29.22 24.93
C MET A 24 -0.73 27.85 25.63
N LEU A 25 -1.70 27.00 25.28
CA LEU A 25 -1.83 25.65 25.85
C LEU A 25 -0.58 24.80 25.58
N ARG A 26 -0.01 24.86 24.37
CA ARG A 26 1.23 24.15 24.04
C ARG A 26 2.40 24.63 24.90
N CYS A 27 2.55 25.94 25.09
CA CYS A 27 3.60 26.51 25.94
C CYS A 27 3.44 26.09 27.41
N GLU A 28 2.24 26.23 27.97
CA GLU A 28 1.95 25.83 29.35
C GLU A 28 2.17 24.33 29.58
N TRP A 29 1.73 23.51 28.63
CA TRP A 29 1.94 22.07 28.68
C TRP A 29 3.43 21.73 28.63
N HIS A 30 4.19 22.36 27.72
CA HIS A 30 5.63 22.15 27.62
C HIS A 30 6.35 22.60 28.90
N HIS A 31 5.92 23.69 29.52
CA HIS A 31 6.46 24.15 30.79
C HIS A 31 6.24 23.11 31.91
N LYS A 32 5.05 22.50 31.96
CA LYS A 32 4.69 21.49 32.98
C LYS A 32 5.34 20.12 32.74
N TYR A 33 5.40 19.66 31.49
CA TYR A 33 5.71 18.25 31.17
C TYR A 33 6.91 18.06 30.24
N GLY A 34 7.47 19.14 29.68
CA GLY A 34 8.54 19.08 28.68
C GLY A 34 9.79 18.37 29.20
N SER A 35 10.20 18.63 30.44
CA SER A 35 11.35 17.98 31.08
C SER A 35 11.17 16.47 31.20
N VAL A 36 10.00 16.03 31.68
CA VAL A 36 9.64 14.61 31.87
C VAL A 36 9.63 13.87 30.52
N VAL A 37 9.08 14.51 29.48
CA VAL A 37 9.01 13.92 28.14
C VAL A 37 10.39 13.80 27.52
N LYS A 38 11.25 14.82 27.66
CA LYS A 38 12.64 14.77 27.19
C LYS A 38 13.45 13.68 27.91
N ALA A 39 13.26 13.51 29.22
CA ALA A 39 13.90 12.45 29.98
C ALA A 39 13.46 11.06 29.49
N LYS A 40 12.16 10.84 29.30
CA LYS A 40 11.62 9.58 28.74
C LYS A 40 12.12 9.30 27.32
N GLN A 41 12.22 10.32 26.48
CA GLN A 41 12.77 10.18 25.12
C GLN A 41 14.23 9.74 25.16
N LYS A 42 15.07 10.33 26.02
CA LYS A 42 16.46 9.93 26.19
C LYS A 42 16.59 8.50 26.71
N ALA A 43 15.80 8.12 27.70
CA ALA A 43 15.78 6.75 28.24
C ALA A 43 15.38 5.72 27.17
N LYS A 44 14.33 6.01 26.39
CA LYS A 44 13.89 5.15 25.27
C LYS A 44 14.94 5.05 24.17
N ALA A 45 15.65 6.14 23.87
CA ALA A 45 16.74 6.14 22.90
C ALA A 45 17.93 5.30 23.37
N ALA A 46 18.31 5.40 24.65
CA ALA A 46 19.37 4.61 25.26
C ALA A 46 19.02 3.11 25.32
N ALA A 47 17.74 2.77 25.54
CA ALA A 47 17.26 1.38 25.56
C ALA A 47 17.15 0.73 24.17
N ARG A 48 17.29 1.48 23.08
CA ARG A 48 17.27 0.91 21.73
C ARG A 48 18.59 0.20 21.48
N LEU A 49 18.55 -1.14 21.51
CA LEU A 49 19.64 -1.95 20.99
C LEU A 49 19.84 -1.64 19.50
N PRO A 50 21.09 -1.52 19.03
CA PRO A 50 21.35 -1.27 17.62
C PRO A 50 20.80 -2.43 16.79
N LEU A 51 19.90 -2.11 15.85
CA LEU A 51 19.36 -3.07 14.90
C LEU A 51 20.53 -3.62 14.07
N LYS A 52 20.95 -4.85 14.36
CA LYS A 52 21.88 -5.60 13.54
C LYS A 52 21.11 -6.11 12.33
N LEU A 53 21.12 -5.33 11.25
CA LEU A 53 20.60 -5.78 9.97
C LEU A 53 21.45 -7.00 9.52
N PRO A 54 20.83 -8.07 9.00
CA PRO A 54 21.57 -9.19 8.43
C PRO A 54 22.51 -8.68 7.33
N THR A 55 23.80 -8.96 7.46
CA THR A 55 24.78 -8.66 6.41
C THR A 55 24.52 -9.62 5.25
N LEU A 56 23.91 -9.12 4.17
CA LEU A 56 23.81 -9.89 2.94
C LEU A 56 25.23 -10.11 2.40
N PRO A 57 25.60 -11.34 2.01
CA PRO A 57 26.89 -11.57 1.38
C PRO A 57 26.96 -10.73 0.09
N PRO A 58 28.11 -10.11 -0.21
CA PRO A 58 28.29 -9.39 -1.46
C PRO A 58 27.99 -10.37 -2.61
N LYS A 59 27.02 -10.00 -3.45
CA LYS A 59 26.67 -10.77 -4.64
C LYS A 59 27.92 -10.87 -5.50
N ALA A 60 28.47 -12.08 -5.62
CA ALA A 60 29.64 -12.33 -6.45
C ALA A 60 29.39 -11.77 -7.86
N PRO A 61 30.35 -11.05 -8.46
CA PRO A 61 30.20 -10.55 -9.82
C PRO A 61 29.97 -11.75 -10.74
N LEU A 62 28.80 -11.76 -11.38
CA LEU A 62 28.47 -12.72 -12.42
C LEU A 62 29.58 -12.66 -13.48
N SER A 63 30.22 -13.81 -13.71
CA SER A 63 31.17 -14.00 -14.81
C SER A 63 30.56 -13.49 -16.13
N PRO A 64 31.31 -12.76 -16.97
CA PRO A 64 30.80 -12.24 -18.22
C PRO A 64 30.29 -13.40 -19.09
N LEU A 65 29.02 -13.32 -19.48
CA LEU A 65 28.40 -14.23 -20.43
C LEU A 65 29.28 -14.32 -21.69
N PRO A 66 29.60 -15.52 -22.22
CA PRO A 66 30.30 -15.64 -23.48
C PRO A 66 29.44 -15.05 -24.60
N ALA A 67 30.05 -14.19 -25.42
CA ALA A 67 29.40 -13.51 -26.53
C ALA A 67 28.70 -14.50 -27.48
N PRO A 68 27.48 -14.19 -27.97
CA PRO A 68 26.78 -15.05 -28.92
C PRO A 68 27.54 -15.09 -30.24
N LYS A 69 28.02 -16.27 -30.62
CA LYS A 69 28.55 -16.52 -31.97
C LYS A 69 27.40 -16.41 -32.97
N ALA A 70 27.59 -15.54 -33.96
CA ALA A 70 26.72 -15.40 -35.12
C ALA A 70 26.62 -16.73 -35.88
N VAL A 71 25.40 -17.21 -36.11
CA VAL A 71 25.08 -18.27 -37.08
C VAL A 71 23.99 -17.71 -38.01
N PRO A 72 24.15 -17.86 -39.34
CA PRO A 72 23.34 -17.17 -40.34
C PRO A 72 21.92 -17.72 -40.49
N SER A 73 21.06 -16.82 -40.96
CA SER A 73 19.65 -17.00 -41.25
C SER A 73 19.38 -18.09 -42.30
N ARG A 74 18.40 -18.95 -42.01
CA ARG A 74 17.58 -19.58 -43.04
C ARG A 74 16.13 -19.49 -42.62
N ALA A 75 15.41 -18.57 -43.26
CA ALA A 75 13.99 -18.38 -43.11
C ALA A 75 13.21 -19.56 -43.73
N SER A 76 12.29 -20.12 -42.96
CA SER A 76 11.02 -20.66 -43.46
C SER A 76 9.91 -19.78 -42.85
N SER A 77 9.11 -19.19 -43.73
CA SER A 77 8.10 -18.15 -43.53
C SER A 77 6.81 -18.64 -42.85
N PRO A 78 5.73 -17.83 -42.72
CA PRO A 78 5.56 -16.73 -41.77
C PRO A 78 4.27 -16.93 -40.91
N THR A 79 4.36 -17.09 -39.59
CA THR A 79 3.17 -17.00 -38.69
C THR A 79 3.58 -16.61 -37.27
N LEU A 80 4.38 -15.56 -37.09
CA LEU A 80 4.76 -15.12 -35.73
C LEU A 80 4.68 -13.60 -35.51
N GLU A 81 4.20 -12.83 -36.49
CA GLU A 81 4.17 -11.36 -36.42
C GLU A 81 2.75 -10.80 -36.13
N ALA A 82 1.91 -11.56 -35.44
CA ALA A 82 0.63 -11.06 -34.90
C ALA A 82 0.46 -11.26 -33.39
N SER A 83 1.42 -11.93 -32.72
CA SER A 83 1.31 -12.27 -31.29
C SER A 83 2.14 -11.36 -30.37
N ILE A 84 2.74 -10.29 -30.90
CA ILE A 84 3.73 -9.48 -30.19
C ILE A 84 3.10 -8.44 -29.23
N GLN A 85 1.77 -8.33 -29.10
CA GLN A 85 1.17 -7.29 -28.25
C GLN A 85 0.01 -7.75 -27.35
N SER A 86 0.00 -8.98 -26.86
CA SER A 86 -0.90 -9.31 -25.73
C SER A 86 -0.14 -9.21 -24.42
N GLU A 87 -0.50 -8.26 -23.57
CA GLU A 87 0.04 -8.11 -22.21
C GLU A 87 -0.27 -9.33 -21.31
N MET A 88 -1.16 -10.22 -21.76
CA MET A 88 -1.77 -11.29 -21.00
C MET A 88 -1.50 -12.67 -21.61
N TYR A 89 -1.39 -13.67 -20.76
CA TYR A 89 -1.38 -15.07 -21.22
C TYR A 89 -2.73 -15.47 -21.84
N PRO A 90 -2.73 -16.42 -22.79
CA PRO A 90 -3.95 -16.96 -23.36
C PRO A 90 -4.80 -17.61 -22.26
N VAL A 91 -6.11 -17.38 -22.36
CA VAL A 91 -7.07 -17.81 -21.35
C VAL A 91 -7.38 -19.31 -21.52
N PRO A 92 -7.40 -20.10 -20.43
CA PRO A 92 -7.75 -21.51 -20.51
C PRO A 92 -9.11 -21.74 -21.20
N PRO A 93 -9.24 -22.75 -22.08
CA PRO A 93 -10.43 -22.96 -22.89
C PRO A 93 -11.69 -23.18 -22.03
N ALA A 94 -11.57 -23.86 -20.89
CA ALA A 94 -12.67 -24.05 -19.94
C ALA A 94 -13.21 -22.72 -19.41
N THR A 95 -12.34 -21.81 -18.98
CA THR A 95 -12.75 -20.47 -18.54
C THR A 95 -13.30 -19.64 -19.70
N ARG A 96 -12.70 -19.74 -20.89
CA ARG A 96 -13.19 -19.03 -22.10
C ARG A 96 -14.59 -19.50 -22.52
N ALA A 97 -14.91 -20.78 -22.36
CA ALA A 97 -16.22 -21.33 -22.68
C ALA A 97 -17.34 -20.66 -21.86
N LEU A 98 -17.06 -20.28 -20.60
CA LEU A 98 -18.02 -19.58 -19.74
C LEU A 98 -18.53 -18.28 -20.35
N LEU A 99 -17.78 -17.62 -21.25
CA LEU A 99 -18.26 -16.41 -21.93
C LEU A 99 -19.52 -16.65 -22.76
N TYR A 100 -19.67 -17.87 -23.29
CA TYR A 100 -20.73 -18.24 -24.23
C TYR A 100 -21.83 -19.07 -23.57
N GLU A 101 -21.73 -19.32 -22.26
CA GLU A 101 -22.72 -20.08 -21.51
C GLU A 101 -23.69 -19.12 -20.80
N GLY A 102 -24.86 -18.89 -21.39
CA GLY A 102 -25.95 -18.10 -20.79
C GLY A 102 -25.78 -16.58 -20.87
N ILE A 103 -26.58 -15.85 -20.08
CA ILE A 103 -26.68 -14.38 -20.13
C ILE A 103 -26.10 -13.76 -18.85
N SER A 104 -25.39 -12.64 -19.00
CA SER A 104 -24.71 -11.96 -17.89
C SER A 104 -25.67 -11.41 -16.82
N HIS A 105 -26.89 -11.06 -17.24
CA HIS A 105 -27.94 -10.58 -16.35
C HIS A 105 -28.29 -11.61 -15.26
N ASP A 106 -28.31 -12.90 -15.62
CA ASP A 106 -28.67 -13.98 -14.71
C ASP A 106 -27.43 -14.57 -14.00
N PHE A 107 -26.38 -13.76 -13.87
CA PHE A 107 -25.08 -14.16 -13.32
C PHE A 107 -24.42 -15.34 -14.06
N GLN A 108 -24.68 -15.48 -15.36
CA GLN A 108 -24.05 -16.46 -16.24
C GLN A 108 -23.10 -15.76 -17.24
N GLY A 109 -22.57 -16.47 -18.22
CA GLY A 109 -21.81 -15.88 -19.31
C GLY A 109 -20.56 -15.11 -18.86
N ARG A 110 -20.48 -13.86 -19.33
CA ARG A 110 -19.42 -12.91 -18.95
C ARG A 110 -19.28 -12.69 -17.45
N TYR A 111 -20.37 -12.74 -16.69
CA TYR A 111 -20.28 -12.58 -15.24
C TYR A 111 -19.44 -13.71 -14.62
N ARG A 112 -19.76 -14.97 -14.97
CA ARG A 112 -18.99 -16.16 -14.53
C ARG A 112 -17.55 -16.12 -15.01
N TYR A 113 -17.32 -15.68 -16.24
CA TYR A 113 -15.98 -15.51 -16.78
C TYR A 113 -15.14 -14.55 -15.93
N LEU A 114 -15.65 -13.37 -15.63
CA LEU A 114 -14.91 -12.37 -14.86
C LEU A 114 -14.75 -12.78 -13.40
N SER A 115 -15.76 -13.43 -12.81
CA SER A 115 -15.73 -13.88 -11.42
C SER A 115 -14.76 -15.05 -11.20
N THR A 116 -14.58 -15.92 -12.19
CA THR A 116 -13.58 -17.00 -12.16
C THR A 116 -12.19 -16.47 -12.46
N ARG A 117 -12.02 -15.68 -13.53
CA ARG A 117 -10.71 -15.16 -13.97
C ARG A 117 -10.05 -14.19 -12.97
N LYS A 118 -10.80 -13.59 -12.04
CA LYS A 118 -10.24 -12.75 -10.97
C LYS A 118 -9.64 -13.55 -9.80
N LEU A 119 -9.95 -14.85 -9.68
CA LEU A 119 -9.42 -15.69 -8.60
C LEU A 119 -7.98 -16.10 -8.88
N ASP A 120 -7.61 -16.16 -10.16
CA ASP A 120 -6.23 -16.45 -10.56
C ASP A 120 -5.28 -15.31 -10.20
N VAL A 121 -4.06 -15.70 -9.84
CA VAL A 121 -2.97 -14.79 -9.51
C VAL A 121 -2.57 -13.99 -10.76
N PRO A 122 -2.39 -12.66 -10.68
CA PRO A 122 -1.93 -11.82 -11.77
C PRO A 122 -0.63 -12.30 -12.41
N GLU A 123 0.28 -12.93 -11.67
CA GLU A 123 1.52 -13.55 -12.19
C GLU A 123 1.25 -14.65 -13.24
N LYS A 124 0.12 -15.36 -13.13
CA LYS A 124 -0.30 -16.37 -14.12
C LYS A 124 -1.10 -15.77 -15.29
N ARG A 125 -1.58 -14.54 -15.13
CA ARG A 125 -2.49 -13.88 -16.06
C ARG A 125 -1.77 -12.87 -16.96
N TYR A 126 -0.72 -12.24 -16.45
CA TYR A 126 0.02 -11.17 -17.12
C TYR A 126 1.48 -11.55 -17.30
N LEU A 127 2.05 -11.19 -18.45
CA LEU A 127 3.48 -11.40 -18.73
C LEU A 127 4.35 -10.44 -17.90
N PHE A 128 3.85 -9.21 -17.72
CA PHE A 128 4.56 -8.13 -17.05
C PHE A 128 3.66 -7.45 -16.03
N PRO A 129 4.22 -6.89 -14.94
CA PRO A 129 3.46 -6.11 -13.99
C PRO A 129 2.97 -4.81 -14.63
N ILE A 130 1.65 -4.66 -14.79
CA ILE A 130 1.05 -3.48 -15.41
C ILE A 130 0.97 -2.31 -14.41
N THR A 131 0.75 -2.61 -13.13
CA THR A 131 0.56 -1.60 -12.07
C THR A 131 1.56 -1.77 -10.95
N THR A 132 1.83 -0.67 -10.22
CA THR A 132 2.68 -0.68 -9.02
C THR A 132 2.12 -1.53 -7.87
N SER A 133 0.83 -1.85 -7.90
CA SER A 133 0.22 -2.81 -6.96
C SER A 133 0.66 -4.26 -7.23
N PHE A 134 1.18 -4.58 -8.40
CA PHE A 134 1.71 -5.93 -8.68
C PHE A 134 3.10 -6.10 -8.08
N THR A 135 3.86 -5.00 -7.96
CA THR A 135 5.19 -5.03 -7.34
C THR A 135 5.13 -5.06 -5.82
N TYR A 136 4.09 -4.48 -5.21
CA TYR A 136 3.97 -4.37 -3.75
C TYR A 136 2.61 -4.85 -3.24
N GLY A 137 2.62 -5.65 -2.17
CA GLY A 137 1.41 -6.04 -1.45
C GLY A 137 0.63 -7.22 -2.02
N TRP A 138 0.87 -7.61 -3.28
CA TRP A 138 0.21 -8.80 -3.86
C TRP A 138 0.81 -10.13 -3.39
N GLN A 139 2.13 -10.18 -3.13
CA GLN A 139 2.84 -11.39 -2.69
C GLN A 139 2.73 -11.68 -1.18
N LEU A 140 1.76 -11.08 -0.47
CA LEU A 140 1.58 -11.26 0.97
C LEU A 140 1.11 -12.68 1.38
N GLY A 141 1.04 -13.60 0.42
CA GLY A 141 0.61 -14.98 0.61
C GLY A 141 -0.90 -15.10 0.85
N PRO A 142 -1.41 -16.31 1.11
CA PRO A 142 -2.78 -16.50 1.55
C PRO A 142 -3.01 -15.64 2.79
N PRO A 143 -4.13 -14.89 2.88
CA PRO A 143 -4.44 -14.19 4.11
C PRO A 143 -4.44 -15.23 5.22
N VAL A 144 -3.47 -15.12 6.14
CA VAL A 144 -3.51 -15.87 7.38
C VAL A 144 -4.88 -15.55 7.96
N LYS A 145 -5.73 -16.57 8.12
CA LYS A 145 -7.01 -16.42 8.81
C LYS A 145 -6.64 -15.94 10.21
N GLN A 146 -6.56 -14.63 10.38
CA GLN A 146 -6.56 -14.05 11.70
C GLN A 146 -7.91 -14.49 12.25
N GLU A 147 -7.88 -15.44 13.17
CA GLU A 147 -9.01 -15.67 14.06
C GLU A 147 -9.28 -14.30 14.66
N LEU A 148 -10.30 -13.65 14.10
CA LEU A 148 -10.70 -12.33 14.51
C LEU A 148 -11.33 -12.60 15.85
N VAL A 149 -10.49 -12.56 16.89
CA VAL A 149 -10.92 -12.74 18.27
C VAL A 149 -12.03 -11.72 18.43
N SER A 150 -13.25 -12.24 18.53
CA SER A 150 -14.45 -11.46 18.71
C SER A 150 -14.28 -10.78 20.07
N CYS A 151 -13.66 -9.60 20.08
CA CYS A 151 -13.68 -8.72 21.22
C CYS A 151 -15.11 -8.20 21.32
N LYS A 152 -15.99 -9.00 21.94
CA LYS A 152 -17.40 -8.66 22.20
C LYS A 152 -17.55 -7.40 23.06
N MET A 153 -16.46 -6.94 23.66
CA MET A 153 -16.37 -5.60 24.22
C MET A 153 -15.57 -4.75 23.23
N CYS A 154 -16.26 -3.83 22.54
CA CYS A 154 -15.65 -2.54 22.25
C CYS A 154 -15.20 -1.96 23.59
N ARG A 155 -13.95 -2.25 23.99
CA ARG A 155 -13.35 -1.60 25.15
C ARG A 155 -13.28 -0.13 24.79
N THR A 156 -14.18 0.68 25.32
CA THR A 156 -14.17 2.14 25.16
C THR A 156 -12.79 2.71 25.54
N GLU A 157 -12.13 2.07 26.52
CA GLU A 157 -10.73 2.24 26.93
C GLU A 157 -9.68 2.09 25.81
N SER A 158 -10.00 1.42 24.70
CA SER A 158 -9.13 1.22 23.54
C SER A 158 -9.44 2.15 22.37
N PHE A 159 -10.66 2.71 22.32
CA PHE A 159 -11.02 3.77 21.38
C PHE A 159 -10.20 5.04 21.66
N PHE A 160 -9.96 5.32 22.94
CA PHE A 160 -8.93 6.24 23.36
C PHE A 160 -7.59 5.52 23.30
N ARG A 161 -6.84 5.70 22.21
CA ARG A 161 -5.39 5.46 22.28
C ARG A 161 -4.88 6.27 23.47
N LYS A 162 -4.06 5.66 24.34
CA LYS A 162 -3.23 6.45 25.28
C LYS A 162 -2.40 7.53 24.56
N ASN A 163 -2.25 7.38 23.22
CA ASN A 163 -1.67 8.26 22.20
C ASN A 163 -2.66 8.61 21.05
N GLY A 164 -3.87 9.08 21.36
CA GLY A 164 -4.82 9.61 20.35
C GLY A 164 -4.35 10.95 19.79
N ALA A 165 -5.16 11.69 19.03
CA ALA A 165 -4.82 13.06 18.58
C ALA A 165 -4.37 14.01 19.73
N PHE A 166 -4.67 13.62 20.98
CA PHE A 166 -4.26 14.29 22.21
C PHE A 166 -3.07 13.66 22.94
N ALA A 167 -2.41 12.65 22.40
CA ALA A 167 -1.24 12.10 23.05
C ALA A 167 -0.09 11.81 22.09
N LEU A 168 0.90 12.70 22.25
CA LEU A 168 2.30 12.63 21.84
C LEU A 168 2.55 11.81 20.58
N LEU A 169 2.38 12.49 19.45
CA LEU A 169 2.91 12.11 18.14
C LEU A 169 4.34 11.58 18.25
N ASP A 170 4.65 10.50 17.54
CA ASP A 170 6.01 9.98 17.38
C ASP A 170 6.81 11.06 16.61
N PRO A 171 8.03 11.45 17.03
CA PRO A 171 8.81 12.51 16.37
C PRO A 171 9.17 12.29 14.89
N ARG A 172 8.75 11.18 14.26
CA ARG A 172 8.88 10.95 12.80
C ARG A 172 7.66 11.40 12.00
N ASP A 173 6.52 11.59 12.66
CA ASP A 173 5.27 12.02 12.02
C ASP A 173 5.20 13.56 11.89
N LEU A 174 6.18 14.27 12.44
CA LEU A 174 6.45 15.68 12.15
C LEU A 174 7.50 15.75 11.03
N ALA A 175 7.07 15.49 9.80
CA ALA A 175 7.83 15.90 8.63
C ALA A 175 7.63 17.41 8.43
N LEU A 176 8.76 18.12 8.27
CA LEU A 176 8.89 19.55 8.02
C LEU A 176 8.14 20.02 6.77
#